data_AF-A0A2U1MAC0-F1
#
_entry.id   AF-A0A2U1MAC0-F1
#
_cell.length_a   1.000
_cell.length_b   1.000
_cell.length_c   1.000
_cell.angle_alpha   90.00
_cell.angle_beta   90.00
_cell.angle_gamma   90.00
#
_symmetry.space_group_name_H-M   'P 1'
#
loop_
_entity.id
_entity.type
_entity.pdbx_description
1 polymer ?
#
loop_
_entity_poly.entity_id
_entity_poly.type
_entity_poly.pdbx_seq_one_letter_code
_entity_poly.pdbx_strand_id
1 'polypeptide(L)'
;MGVRPNIDHLKESCGSNQLQHCFKYLFVQEWRKNEDFITYIGQKCADLEANIERRASLIQESDSFGPFDNVAPDAVECMGETQQRDQDMLAALIGVLDLAREGRTEKERHVGLMDLKG
;
A
#
# COMPACT_ATOMS: atom_id res chain seq x y z
N MET A 1 15.17 8.48 39.34
CA MET A 1 14.33 7.99 38.23
C MET A 1 15.19 8.00 36.97
N GLY A 2 15.16 6.93 36.16
CA GLY A 2 15.99 6.83 34.96
C GLY A 2 15.49 7.71 33.80
N VAL A 3 16.41 8.12 32.92
CA VAL A 3 16.14 8.94 31.73
C VAL A 3 15.22 8.17 30.76
N ARG A 4 14.19 8.83 30.20
CA ARG A 4 13.23 8.22 29.26
C ARG A 4 13.13 9.05 27.98
N PRO A 5 14.20 9.09 27.16
CA PRO A 5 14.34 10.05 26.06
C PRO A 5 13.19 9.97 25.05
N ASN A 6 12.69 8.76 24.74
CA ASN A 6 11.59 8.59 23.79
C ASN A 6 10.25 9.11 24.32
N ILE A 7 10.00 8.97 25.63
CA ILE A 7 8.77 9.47 26.26
C ILE A 7 8.87 10.98 26.41
N ASP A 8 10.03 11.51 26.77
CA ASP A 8 10.25 12.94 26.93
C ASP A 8 10.09 13.66 25.58
N HIS A 9 10.69 13.13 24.50
CA HIS A 9 10.46 13.60 23.13
C HIS A 9 8.99 13.50 22.70
N LEU A 10 8.28 12.43 23.07
CA LEU A 10 6.86 12.29 22.75
C LEU A 10 6.01 13.33 23.48
N LYS A 11 6.31 13.61 24.75
CA LYS A 11 5.66 14.67 25.52
C LYS A 11 5.89 16.05 24.91
N GLU A 12 7.11 16.33 24.49
CA GLU A 12 7.47 17.57 23.78
C GLU A 12 6.70 17.68 22.46
N SER A 13 6.70 16.62 21.65
CA SER A 13 5.99 16.58 20.36
C SER A 13 4.48 16.71 20.51
N CYS A 14 3.90 16.10 21.55
CA CYS A 14 2.48 16.16 21.87
C CYS A 14 2.08 17.48 22.56
N GLY A 15 3.03 18.18 23.19
CA GLY A 15 2.75 19.33 24.06
C GLY A 15 2.04 18.97 25.37
N SER A 16 2.10 17.71 25.82
CA SER A 16 1.41 17.23 27.02
C SER A 16 2.33 16.39 27.90
N ASN A 17 2.23 16.55 29.22
CA ASN A 17 2.89 15.67 30.18
C ASN A 17 2.09 14.40 30.51
N GLN A 18 0.81 14.34 30.09
CA GLN A 18 -0.05 13.19 30.30
C GLN A 18 0.23 12.14 29.22
N LEU A 19 0.66 10.95 29.64
CA LEU A 19 1.04 9.86 28.73
C LEU A 19 -0.12 9.40 27.84
N GLN A 20 -1.35 9.46 28.33
CA GLN A 20 -2.53 9.11 27.53
C GLN A 20 -2.68 10.04 26.32
N HIS A 21 -2.54 11.36 26.50
CA HIS A 21 -2.56 12.31 25.40
C HIS A 21 -1.39 12.07 24.44
N CYS A 22 -0.21 11.78 24.98
CA CYS A 22 0.98 11.45 24.20
C CYS A 22 0.79 10.22 23.30
N PHE A 23 0.22 9.14 23.85
CA PHE A 23 -0.03 7.92 23.08
C PHE A 23 -1.17 8.09 22.09
N LYS A 24 -2.22 8.85 22.44
CA LYS A 24 -3.28 9.21 21.48
C LYS A 24 -2.67 9.98 20.30
N TYR A 25 -1.83 10.98 20.58
CA TYR A 25 -1.13 11.74 19.56
C TYR A 25 -0.32 10.82 18.63
N LEU A 26 0.42 9.85 19.19
CA LEU A 26 1.16 8.87 18.40
C LEU A 26 0.24 8.05 17.47
N PHE A 27 -0.85 7.49 17.99
CA PHE A 27 -1.80 6.70 17.19
C PHE A 27 -2.46 7.52 16.07
N VAL A 28 -2.78 8.80 16.32
CA VAL A 28 -3.31 9.71 15.29
C VAL A 28 -2.28 9.92 14.17
N GLN A 29 -1.00 10.11 14.51
CA GLN A 29 0.06 10.26 13.51
C GLN A 29 0.27 8.98 12.70
N GLU A 30 0.28 7.81 13.35
CA GLU A 30 0.39 6.51 12.68
C GLU A 30 -0.82 6.21 11.81
N TRP A 31 -2.02 6.61 12.22
CA TRP A 31 -3.24 6.48 11.41
C TRP A 31 -3.12 7.30 10.11
N ARG A 32 -2.64 8.55 10.19
CA ARG A 32 -2.40 9.38 9.00
C ARG A 32 -1.37 8.78 8.06
N LYS A 33 -0.23 8.33 8.59
CA LYS A 33 0.80 7.64 7.80
C LYS A 33 0.24 6.39 7.10
N ASN A 34 -0.68 5.69 7.75
CA ASN A 34 -1.31 4.52 7.17
C ASN A 34 -2.27 4.89 6.02
N GLU A 35 -3.01 6.01 6.12
CA GLU A 35 -3.81 6.55 5.01
C GLU A 35 -2.95 6.97 3.81
N ASP A 36 -1.82 7.63 4.06
CA ASP A 36 -0.85 7.98 3.02
C ASP A 36 -0.31 6.72 2.33
N PHE A 37 -0.01 5.69 3.12
CA PHE A 37 0.46 4.39 2.61
C PHE A 37 -0.61 3.67 1.77
N ILE A 38 -1.87 3.63 2.23
CA ILE A 38 -3.01 3.09 1.49
C ILE A 38 -3.15 3.78 0.13
N THR A 39 -3.07 5.12 0.11
CA THR A 39 -3.16 5.91 -1.12
C THR A 39 -2.02 5.58 -2.08
N TYR A 40 -0.79 5.51 -1.57
CA TYR A 40 0.38 5.19 -2.36
C TYR A 40 0.30 3.79 -2.99
N ILE A 41 -0.05 2.76 -2.20
CA ILE A 41 -0.19 1.39 -2.71
C ILE A 41 -1.35 1.28 -3.70
N GLY A 42 -2.47 1.95 -3.42
CA GLY A 42 -3.61 2.01 -4.34
C GLY A 42 -3.22 2.56 -5.72
N GLN A 43 -2.42 3.62 -5.77
CA GLN A 43 -1.88 4.14 -7.04
C GLN A 43 -1.00 3.11 -7.75
N LYS A 44 -0.16 2.37 -7.02
CA LYS A 44 0.70 1.32 -7.61
C LYS A 44 -0.10 0.13 -8.15
N CYS A 45 -1.21 -0.24 -7.51
CA CYS A 45 -2.13 -1.23 -8.06
C CYS A 45 -2.71 -0.73 -9.39
N ALA A 46 -3.23 0.50 -9.43
CA ALA A 46 -3.82 1.08 -10.65
C ALA A 46 -2.80 1.17 -11.81
N ASP A 47 -1.55 1.56 -11.51
CA ASP A 47 -0.46 1.60 -12.50
C ASP A 47 -0.18 0.19 -13.08
N LEU A 48 -0.16 -0.85 -12.24
CA LEU A 48 0.05 -2.23 -12.66
C LEU A 48 -1.13 -2.77 -13.48
N GLU A 49 -2.37 -2.54 -13.03
CA GLU A 49 -3.58 -2.93 -13.73
C GLU A 49 -3.59 -2.37 -15.16
N ALA A 50 -3.29 -1.07 -15.33
CA ALA A 50 -3.23 -0.44 -16.64
C ALA A 50 -2.14 -1.05 -17.55
N ASN A 51 -0.98 -1.41 -16.99
CA ASN A 51 0.09 -2.07 -17.74
C ASN A 51 -0.29 -3.50 -18.15
N ILE A 52 -0.92 -4.25 -17.24
CA ILE A 52 -1.42 -5.61 -17.47
C ILE A 52 -2.47 -5.59 -18.58
N GLU A 53 -3.46 -4.70 -18.51
CA GLU A 53 -4.50 -4.56 -19.53
C GLU A 53 -3.91 -4.21 -20.89
N ARG A 54 -3.01 -3.22 -20.93
CA ARG A 54 -2.34 -2.81 -22.17
C ARG A 54 -1.56 -3.96 -22.81
N ARG A 55 -0.80 -4.71 -22.01
CA ARG A 55 -0.01 -5.83 -22.51
C ARG A 55 -0.89 -6.99 -22.97
N ALA A 56 -2.01 -7.26 -22.28
CA ALA A 56 -2.98 -8.24 -22.72
C ALA A 56 -3.56 -7.90 -24.11
N SER A 57 -3.89 -6.64 -24.37
CA SER A 57 -4.32 -6.19 -25.70
C SER A 57 -3.24 -6.41 -26.76
N LEU A 58 -1.97 -6.08 -26.47
CA LEU A 58 -0.87 -6.28 -27.41
C LEU A 58 -0.63 -7.76 -27.73
N ILE A 59 -0.72 -8.64 -26.72
CA ILE A 59 -0.61 -10.10 -26.92
C ILE A 59 -1.77 -10.59 -27.81
N GLN A 60 -3.00 -10.18 -27.50
CA GLN A 60 -4.17 -10.56 -28.29
C GLN A 60 -4.10 -10.08 -29.74
N GLU A 61 -3.66 -8.84 -29.97
CA GLU A 61 -3.41 -8.32 -31.32
C GLU A 61 -2.32 -9.13 -32.03
N SER A 62 -1.26 -9.50 -31.31
CA SER A 62 -0.16 -10.31 -31.84
C SER A 62 -0.63 -11.70 -32.30
N ASP A 63 -1.53 -12.32 -31.55
CA ASP A 63 -2.11 -13.63 -31.88
C ASP A 63 -3.09 -13.57 -33.06
N SER A 64 -3.58 -12.38 -33.41
CA SER A 64 -4.52 -12.18 -34.52
C SER A 64 -3.85 -12.10 -35.89
N PHE A 65 -2.53 -11.94 -35.93
CA PHE A 65 -1.76 -11.82 -37.15
C PHE A 65 -1.59 -13.17 -37.87
N GLY A 66 -1.46 -13.09 -39.19
CA GLY A 66 -1.24 -14.25 -40.05
C GLY A 66 0.22 -14.70 -40.08
N PRO A 67 0.52 -15.87 -40.66
CA PRO A 67 1.88 -16.44 -40.74
C PRO A 67 2.88 -15.62 -41.58
N PHE A 68 2.45 -14.51 -42.20
CA PHE A 68 3.27 -13.62 -43.02
C PHE A 68 3.58 -12.28 -42.36
N ASP A 69 3.04 -12.05 -41.15
CA ASP A 69 3.29 -10.83 -40.40
C ASP A 69 4.60 -10.93 -39.61
N ASN A 70 5.28 -9.79 -39.40
CA ASN A 70 6.55 -9.70 -38.67
C ASN A 70 6.37 -9.82 -37.14
N VAL A 71 5.53 -10.76 -36.69
CA VAL A 71 5.40 -11.10 -35.28
C VAL A 71 6.69 -11.79 -34.84
N ALA A 72 7.23 -11.38 -33.69
CA ALA A 72 8.38 -12.03 -33.06
C ALA A 72 7.86 -12.91 -31.91
N PRO A 73 7.72 -14.24 -32.09
CA PRO A 73 7.10 -15.12 -31.10
C PRO A 73 7.81 -15.07 -29.74
N ASP A 74 9.15 -15.04 -29.75
CA ASP A 74 9.96 -14.92 -28.53
C ASP A 74 9.63 -13.64 -27.74
N ALA A 75 9.32 -12.54 -28.43
CA ALA A 75 8.94 -11.29 -27.77
C ALA A 75 7.55 -11.40 -27.12
N VAL A 76 6.61 -12.10 -27.76
CA VAL A 76 5.27 -12.37 -27.21
C VAL A 76 5.36 -13.28 -25.98
N GLU A 77 6.23 -14.29 -26.01
CA GLU A 77 6.51 -15.16 -24.86
C GLU A 77 7.07 -14.35 -23.69
N CYS A 78 8.09 -13.50 -23.92
CA CYS A 78 8.63 -12.60 -22.89
C CYS A 78 7.57 -11.64 -22.32
N MET A 79 6.63 -11.17 -23.16
CA MET A 79 5.49 -10.38 -22.68
C MET A 79 4.61 -11.20 -21.74
N GLY A 80 4.32 -12.46 -22.06
CA GLY A 80 3.57 -13.38 -21.20
C GLY A 80 4.26 -13.64 -19.85
N GLU A 81 5.57 -13.86 -19.83
CA GLU A 81 6.34 -14.04 -18.59
C GLU A 81 6.30 -12.80 -17.70
N THR A 82 6.45 -11.61 -18.30
CA THR A 82 6.37 -10.33 -17.58
C THR A 82 4.94 -10.07 -17.09
N GLN A 83 3.94 -10.43 -17.90
CA GLN A 83 2.53 -10.34 -17.54
C GLN A 83 2.21 -11.12 -16.26
N GLN A 84 2.66 -12.38 -16.19
CA GLN A 84 2.43 -13.21 -15.02
C GLN A 84 3.08 -12.61 -13.77
N ARG A 85 4.31 -12.10 -13.89
CA ARG A 85 5.03 -11.45 -12.80
C ARG A 85 4.28 -10.22 -12.27
N ASP A 86 3.79 -9.38 -13.18
CA ASP A 86 3.05 -8.17 -12.82
C ASP A 86 1.71 -8.51 -12.14
N GLN A 87 1.02 -9.57 -12.58
CA GLN A 87 -0.19 -10.08 -11.93
C GLN A 87 0.08 -10.59 -10.51
N ASP A 88 1.18 -11.34 -10.31
CA ASP A 88 1.58 -11.80 -8.99
C ASP A 88 1.92 -10.62 -8.05
N MET A 89 2.61 -9.61 -8.58
CA MET A 89 2.90 -8.37 -7.85
C MET A 89 1.62 -7.62 -7.47
N LEU A 90 0.66 -7.51 -8.39
CA LEU A 90 -0.63 -6.87 -8.12
C LEU A 90 -1.38 -7.61 -7.00
N ALA A 91 -1.46 -8.94 -7.06
CA ALA A 91 -2.10 -9.74 -6.02
C ALA A 91 -1.45 -9.52 -4.64
N ALA A 92 -0.12 -9.46 -4.58
CA ALA A 92 0.60 -9.16 -3.34
C ALA A 92 0.30 -7.75 -2.82
N LEU A 93 0.25 -6.74 -3.69
CA LEU A 93 -0.07 -5.36 -3.29
C LEU A 93 -1.51 -5.22 -2.80
N ILE A 94 -2.48 -5.95 -3.39
CA ILE A 94 -3.85 -6.00 -2.89
C ILE A 94 -3.87 -6.56 -1.46
N GLY A 95 -3.14 -7.65 -1.20
CA GLY A 95 -3.02 -8.19 0.17
C GLY A 95 -2.41 -7.18 1.16
N VAL A 96 -1.39 -6.41 0.74
CA VAL A 96 -0.83 -5.32 1.56
C VAL A 96 -1.86 -4.22 1.81
N LEU A 97 -2.65 -3.86 0.81
CA LEU A 97 -3.69 -2.83 0.91
C LEU A 97 -4.78 -3.23 1.91
N ASP A 98 -5.18 -4.50 1.91
CA ASP A 98 -6.16 -5.02 2.87
C ASP A 98 -5.63 -4.98 4.30
N LEU A 99 -4.39 -5.42 4.54
CA LEU A 99 -3.74 -5.30 5.83
C LEU A 99 -3.60 -3.83 6.29
N ALA A 100 -3.28 -2.93 5.37
CA ALA A 100 -3.20 -1.51 5.67
C ALA A 100 -4.57 -0.94 6.08
N ARG A 101 -5.66 -1.32 5.41
CA ARG A 101 -7.04 -0.93 5.75
C ARG A 101 -7.48 -1.49 7.10
N GLU A 102 -7.16 -2.74 7.40
CA GLU A 102 -7.39 -3.34 8.72
C GLU A 102 -6.63 -2.57 9.80
N GLY A 103 -5.34 -2.33 9.58
CA GLY A 103 -4.49 -1.56 10.47
C GLY A 103 -4.95 -0.11 10.67
N ARG A 104 -5.70 0.47 9.73
CA ARG A 104 -6.32 1.79 9.89
C ARG A 104 -7.51 1.72 10.84
N THR A 105 -8.42 0.78 10.59
CA THR A 105 -9.60 0.54 11.43
C THR A 105 -9.19 0.21 12.87
N GLU A 106 -8.11 -0.57 13.03
CA GLU A 106 -7.51 -0.85 14.33
C GLU A 106 -7.07 0.43 15.07
N LYS A 107 -6.30 1.29 14.39
CA LYS A 107 -5.80 2.55 14.97
C LYS A 107 -6.92 3.52 15.29
N GLU A 108 -7.93 3.62 14.44
CA GLU A 108 -9.13 4.45 14.69
C GLU A 108 -9.84 4.01 15.98
N ARG A 109 -10.01 2.70 16.17
CA ARG A 109 -10.54 2.15 17.42
C ARG A 109 -9.65 2.48 18.62
N HIS A 110 -8.33 2.42 18.49
CA HIS A 110 -7.41 2.78 19.58
C HIS A 110 -7.52 4.25 19.98
N VAL A 111 -7.62 5.16 19.01
CA VAL A 111 -7.86 6.58 19.27
C VAL A 111 -9.19 6.78 20.02
N GLY A 112 -10.28 6.15 19.57
CA GLY A 112 -11.58 6.24 20.23
C GLY A 112 -11.57 5.71 21.67
N LEU A 113 -10.84 4.61 21.95
CA LEU A 113 -10.69 4.10 23.32
C LEU A 113 -9.94 5.07 24.24
N MET A 114 -9.01 5.84 23.70
CA MET A 114 -8.27 6.85 24.46
C MET A 114 -9.08 8.13 24.71
N ASP A 115 -10.10 8.40 23.89
CA ASP A 115 -11.07 9.47 24.10
C ASP A 115 -12.11 9.16 25.18
N LEU A 116 -12.53 7.90 25.30
CA LEU A 116 -13.50 7.46 26.32
C LEU A 116 -12.90 7.35 27.73
N LYS A 117 -11.57 7.25 27.83
CA LYS A 117 -10.85 7.05 29.10
C LYS A 117 -10.12 8.31 29.57
N GLY A 118 -10.25 9.42 28.85
CA GLY A 118 -9.49 10.67 29.05
C GLY A 118 -10.22 11.70 29.89
#